data_AF-A0A377W2Y9-F1
#
_entry.id   AF-A0A377W2Y9-F1
#
_cell.length_a   1.000
_cell.length_b   1.000
_cell.length_c   1.000
_cell.angle_alpha   90.00
_cell.angle_beta   90.00
_cell.angle_gamma   90.00
#
_symmetry.space_group_name_H-M   'P 1'
#
loop_
_entity.id
_entity.type
_entity.pdbx_description
1 polymer ?
#
loop_
_entity_poly.entity_id
_entity_poly.type
_entity_poly.pdbx_seq_one_letter_code
_entity_poly.pdbx_strand_id
1 'polypeptide(L)'
;MVLFGPFATFSTRFLKNGSLWDLLASTNTSNILPMLNVGLDNFDLVKYLISQVMQKDKDRLAALCEYYPEARKEDWRLWQAGQRVQIIKRDAKKGGVLRLGTEVVSDDEGTVAALLGASPGASTAAPIMLQLMEKVFKDKVNSPEWQAKLKAIIPTYGIRLDGNPAEIEKALAWTSEVLELKYEPAGAVDEVPQAELKPLSGGKPMADIAL
;
A
#
# COMPACT_ATOMS: atom_id res chain seq x y z
N MET A 1 18.93 7.95 -12.67
CA MET A 1 17.74 7.08 -12.50
C MET A 1 17.91 6.32 -11.20
N VAL A 2 16.87 6.26 -10.37
CA VAL A 2 16.89 5.47 -9.12
C VAL A 2 15.85 4.37 -9.31
N LEU A 3 16.29 3.11 -9.30
CA LEU A 3 15.37 1.97 -9.40
C LEU A 3 15.17 1.36 -8.02
N PHE A 4 13.92 1.39 -7.55
CA PHE A 4 13.48 0.64 -6.38
C PHE A 4 13.09 -0.77 -6.84
N GLY A 5 14.11 -1.58 -7.15
CA GLY A 5 13.91 -2.95 -7.62
C GLY A 5 13.55 -3.91 -6.48
N PRO A 6 13.31 -5.21 -6.80
CA PRO A 6 13.15 -6.26 -5.83
C PRO A 6 14.51 -6.49 -5.15
N PHE A 7 14.87 -5.62 -4.22
CA PHE A 7 16.08 -5.70 -3.41
C PHE A 7 15.68 -5.58 -1.94
N ALA A 8 14.53 -6.17 -1.62
CA ALA A 8 13.97 -6.15 -0.29
C ALA A 8 15.01 -6.77 0.67
N THR A 9 15.41 -5.98 1.65
CA THR A 9 16.30 -6.43 2.72
C THR A 9 15.46 -6.68 3.96
N PHE A 10 15.57 -7.88 4.53
CA PHE A 10 14.99 -8.19 5.83
C PHE A 10 16.00 -7.85 6.92
N SER A 11 15.56 -7.12 7.94
CA SER A 11 16.37 -6.74 9.10
C SER A 11 15.50 -6.83 10.35
N THR A 12 16.07 -7.36 11.43
CA THR A 12 15.44 -7.39 12.75
C THR A 12 15.73 -6.13 13.58
N ARG A 13 16.55 -5.20 13.06
CA ARG A 13 16.80 -3.88 13.64
C ARG A 13 15.61 -2.97 13.35
N PHE A 14 15.09 -2.30 14.38
CA PHE A 14 13.99 -1.34 14.20
C PHE A 14 14.50 0.06 13.86
N LEU A 15 15.71 0.40 14.29
CA LEU A 15 16.35 1.68 14.04
C LEU A 15 17.62 1.51 13.20
N LYS A 16 18.05 2.59 12.51
CA LYS A 16 19.27 2.59 11.68
C LYS A 16 20.53 2.11 12.42
N ASN A 17 20.60 2.43 13.72
CA ASN A 17 21.67 2.00 14.65
C ASN A 17 21.16 0.99 15.70
N GLY A 18 20.06 0.29 15.43
CA GLY A 18 19.45 -0.68 16.33
C GLY A 18 20.17 -2.02 16.37
N SER A 19 19.71 -2.90 17.27
CA SER A 19 20.31 -4.22 17.47
C SER A 19 19.58 -5.29 16.67
N LEU A 20 20.30 -6.35 16.28
CA LEU A 20 19.65 -7.54 15.70
C LEU A 20 18.75 -8.26 16.73
N TRP A 21 18.94 -7.95 18.01
CA TRP A 21 18.13 -8.44 19.12
C TRP A 21 16.87 -7.61 19.37
N ASP A 22 16.64 -6.48 18.67
CA ASP A 22 15.47 -5.62 18.87
C ASP A 22 14.17 -6.42 18.72
N LEU A 23 14.09 -7.28 17.70
CA LEU A 23 12.94 -8.14 17.48
C LEU A 23 12.71 -9.10 18.65
N LEU A 24 13.75 -9.80 19.11
CA LEU A 24 13.65 -10.75 20.21
C LEU A 24 13.32 -10.06 21.54
N ALA A 25 13.93 -8.90 21.81
CA ALA A 25 13.65 -8.09 22.99
C ALA A 25 12.22 -7.52 22.99
N SER A 26 11.66 -7.23 21.81
CA SER A 26 10.27 -6.78 21.69
C SER A 26 9.26 -7.92 21.69
N THR A 27 9.70 -9.17 21.52
CA THR A 27 8.83 -10.34 21.53
C THR A 27 8.45 -10.69 22.96
N ASN A 28 7.16 -10.78 23.23
CA ASN A 28 6.59 -11.17 24.52
C ASN A 28 5.43 -12.15 24.32
N THR A 29 4.95 -12.73 25.41
CA THR A 29 3.87 -13.74 25.40
C THR A 29 2.60 -13.22 24.74
N SER A 30 2.37 -11.90 24.74
CA SER A 30 1.18 -11.32 24.12
C SER A 30 1.32 -11.23 22.59
N ASN A 31 2.50 -10.90 22.04
CA ASN A 31 2.68 -10.63 20.61
C ASN A 31 3.27 -11.79 19.79
N ILE A 32 3.83 -12.82 20.44
CA ILE A 32 4.43 -13.97 19.76
C ILE A 32 3.42 -14.77 18.92
N LEU A 33 2.21 -14.97 19.45
CA LEU A 33 1.17 -15.74 18.76
C LEU A 33 0.65 -14.98 17.51
N PRO A 34 0.36 -13.67 17.57
CA PRO A 34 0.12 -12.87 16.37
C PRO A 34 1.26 -12.89 15.34
N MET A 35 2.53 -12.85 15.78
CA MET A 35 3.68 -12.89 14.87
C MET A 35 3.77 -14.20 14.09
N LEU A 36 3.55 -15.33 14.78
CA LEU A 36 3.56 -16.65 14.16
C LEU A 36 2.39 -16.82 13.17
N ASN A 37 1.19 -16.38 13.54
CA ASN A 37 0.03 -16.43 12.65
C ASN A 37 0.30 -15.64 11.35
N VAL A 38 0.84 -14.43 11.45
CA VAL A 38 1.20 -13.64 10.26
C VAL A 38 2.24 -14.35 9.40
N GLY A 39 3.26 -14.96 10.02
CA GLY A 39 4.30 -15.69 9.28
C GLY A 39 3.75 -16.88 8.49
N LEU A 40 2.74 -17.57 9.02
CA LEU A 40 2.06 -18.67 8.34
C LEU A 40 1.10 -18.16 7.26
N ASP A 41 0.28 -17.15 7.58
CA ASP A 41 -0.73 -16.60 6.67
C ASP A 41 -0.10 -15.85 5.49
N ASN A 42 1.13 -15.35 5.64
CA ASN A 42 1.87 -14.59 4.62
C ASN A 42 3.15 -15.34 4.21
N PHE A 43 3.11 -16.66 4.20
CA PHE A 43 4.29 -17.50 3.93
C PHE A 43 4.98 -17.16 2.60
N ASP A 44 4.21 -16.87 1.55
CA ASP A 44 4.78 -16.49 0.24
C ASP A 44 5.55 -15.16 0.30
N LEU A 45 5.05 -14.19 1.06
CA LEU A 45 5.76 -12.93 1.30
C LEU A 45 7.04 -13.16 2.09
N VAL A 46 6.99 -13.94 3.17
CA VAL A 46 8.18 -14.27 3.99
C VAL A 46 9.24 -14.96 3.13
N LYS A 47 8.82 -15.94 2.33
CA LYS A 47 9.68 -16.67 1.42
C LYS A 47 10.29 -15.76 0.34
N TYR A 48 9.50 -14.86 -0.22
CA TYR A 48 9.99 -13.84 -1.15
C TYR A 48 11.05 -12.96 -0.48
N LEU A 49 10.79 -12.41 0.71
CA LEU A 49 11.76 -11.56 1.41
C LEU A 49 13.08 -12.31 1.69
N ILE A 50 13.01 -13.58 2.08
CA ILE A 50 14.20 -14.43 2.27
C ILE A 50 14.94 -14.63 0.96
N SER A 51 14.24 -14.88 -0.16
CA SER A 51 14.90 -15.03 -1.46
C SER A 51 15.61 -13.75 -1.91
N GLN A 52 14.99 -12.59 -1.67
CA GLN A 52 15.57 -11.27 -1.95
C GLN A 52 16.84 -11.01 -1.13
N VAL A 53 16.83 -11.38 0.15
CA VAL A 53 18.02 -11.27 1.02
C VAL A 53 19.15 -12.16 0.54
N MET A 54 18.84 -13.34 0.01
CA MET A 54 19.82 -14.30 -0.48
C MET A 54 20.34 -14.00 -1.90
N GLN A 55 19.76 -13.03 -2.61
CA GLN A 55 20.20 -12.67 -3.97
C GLN A 55 21.65 -12.19 -3.99
N LYS A 56 22.41 -12.70 -4.95
CA LYS A 56 23.78 -12.27 -5.23
C LYS A 56 23.75 -11.09 -6.20
N ASP A 57 24.87 -10.37 -6.30
CA ASP A 57 25.00 -9.22 -7.20
C ASP A 57 24.67 -9.53 -8.66
N LYS A 58 24.89 -10.77 -9.12
CA LYS A 58 24.53 -11.21 -10.48
C LYS A 58 23.02 -11.29 -10.67
N ASP A 59 22.31 -11.84 -9.68
CA ASP A 59 20.85 -11.96 -9.69
C ASP A 59 20.20 -10.57 -9.66
N ARG A 60 20.80 -9.65 -8.88
CA ARG A 60 20.35 -8.26 -8.81
C ARG A 60 20.53 -7.52 -10.13
N LEU A 61 21.66 -7.73 -10.81
CA LEU A 61 21.92 -7.17 -12.12
C LEU A 61 20.97 -7.75 -13.17
N ALA A 62 20.69 -9.06 -13.12
CA ALA A 62 19.72 -9.70 -14.01
C ALA A 62 18.32 -9.11 -13.86
N ALA A 63 17.84 -8.94 -12.62
CA ALA A 63 16.57 -8.26 -12.34
C ALA A 63 16.55 -6.80 -12.83
N LEU A 64 17.67 -6.08 -12.69
CA LEU A 64 17.81 -4.73 -13.25
C LEU A 64 17.70 -4.73 -14.78
N CYS A 65 18.30 -5.71 -15.46
CA CYS A 65 18.23 -5.86 -16.90
C CYS A 65 16.82 -6.19 -17.42
N GLU A 66 15.92 -6.74 -16.60
CA GLU A 66 14.50 -6.91 -16.98
C GLU A 66 13.79 -5.56 -17.21
N TYR A 67 14.16 -4.52 -16.44
CA TYR A 67 13.60 -3.18 -16.56
C TYR A 67 14.44 -2.25 -17.44
N TYR A 68 15.77 -2.44 -17.45
CA TYR A 68 16.71 -1.65 -18.24
C TYR A 68 17.77 -2.56 -18.87
N PRO A 69 17.51 -3.13 -20.07
CA PRO A 69 18.35 -4.17 -20.68
C PRO A 69 19.82 -3.79 -20.88
N GLU A 70 20.11 -2.50 -21.07
CA GLU A 70 21.46 -1.98 -21.29
C GLU A 70 22.24 -1.71 -20.00
N ALA A 71 21.70 -2.11 -18.83
CA ALA A 71 22.36 -1.91 -17.54
C ALA A 71 23.73 -2.60 -17.47
N ARG A 72 24.80 -1.80 -17.29
CA ARG A 72 26.16 -2.31 -17.05
C ARG A 72 26.49 -2.22 -15.56
N LYS A 73 27.03 -3.30 -14.98
CA LYS A 73 27.32 -3.39 -13.53
C LYS A 73 28.11 -2.19 -12.98
N GLU A 74 29.06 -1.68 -13.74
CA GLU A 74 29.93 -0.56 -13.38
C GLU A 74 29.20 0.78 -13.18
N ASP A 75 28.06 0.96 -13.85
CA ASP A 75 27.24 2.17 -13.76
C ASP A 75 26.27 2.14 -12.57
N TRP A 76 26.17 1.00 -11.87
CA TRP A 76 25.16 0.77 -10.82
C TRP A 76 25.79 0.43 -9.47
N ARG A 77 25.36 1.17 -8.44
CA ARG A 77 25.77 0.95 -7.06
C ARG A 77 24.55 0.64 -6.21
N LEU A 78 24.66 -0.41 -5.40
CA LEU A 78 23.66 -0.70 -4.37
C LEU A 78 23.69 0.40 -3.30
N TRP A 79 22.52 0.99 -3.04
CA TRP A 79 22.34 1.98 -2.00
C TRP A 79 21.20 1.56 -1.06
N GLN A 80 21.44 1.62 0.24
CA GLN A 80 20.40 1.30 1.22
C GLN A 80 19.44 2.49 1.35
N ALA A 81 18.25 2.37 0.76
CA ALA A 81 17.25 3.43 0.69
C ALA A 81 16.49 3.70 2.01
N GLY A 82 16.61 2.80 3.00
CA GLY A 82 15.96 2.93 4.31
C GLY A 82 15.46 1.59 4.85
N GLN A 83 14.89 1.61 6.06
CA GLN A 83 14.22 0.47 6.67
C GLN A 83 12.78 0.87 6.98
N ARG A 84 11.83 -0.01 6.63
CA ARG A 84 10.41 0.17 6.95
C ARG A 84 9.97 -0.93 7.90
N VAL A 85 9.33 -0.54 8.99
CA VAL A 85 8.72 -1.46 9.95
C VAL A 85 7.30 -1.78 9.48
N GLN A 86 6.98 -3.07 9.37
CA GLN A 86 5.62 -3.53 9.07
C GLN A 86 4.86 -3.78 10.37
N ILE A 87 3.59 -3.37 10.42
CA ILE A 87 2.76 -3.47 11.63
C ILE A 87 1.93 -4.76 11.59
N ILE A 88 1.90 -5.47 12.73
CA ILE A 88 1.04 -6.63 12.94
C ILE A 88 -0.06 -6.23 13.93
N LYS A 89 -1.31 -6.25 13.47
CA LYS A 89 -2.47 -5.97 14.31
C LYS A 89 -3.12 -7.26 14.76
N ARG A 90 -3.66 -7.28 15.98
CA ARG A 90 -4.55 -8.37 16.43
C ARG A 90 -5.96 -8.14 15.94
N ASP A 91 -6.48 -9.09 15.20
CA ASP A 91 -7.86 -9.21 14.77
C ASP A 91 -8.55 -10.28 15.63
N ALA A 92 -9.76 -9.97 16.10
CA ALA A 92 -10.51 -10.85 16.99
C ALA A 92 -10.92 -12.18 16.33
N LYS A 93 -11.01 -12.23 15.00
CA LYS A 93 -11.42 -13.43 14.24
C LYS A 93 -10.24 -14.12 13.56
N LYS A 94 -9.29 -13.35 13.03
CA LYS A 94 -8.17 -13.86 12.22
C LYS A 94 -6.84 -13.97 12.98
N GLY A 95 -6.76 -13.48 14.22
CA GLY A 95 -5.50 -13.45 14.97
C GLY A 95 -4.58 -12.33 14.48
N GLY A 96 -3.27 -12.57 14.36
CA GLY A 96 -2.35 -11.56 13.85
C GLY A 96 -2.55 -11.32 12.35
N VAL A 97 -2.77 -10.08 11.93
CA VAL A 97 -2.90 -9.70 10.51
C VAL A 97 -1.86 -8.65 10.16
N LEU A 98 -1.13 -8.89 9.08
CA LEU A 98 -0.19 -7.92 8.50
C LEU A 98 -0.97 -6.71 7.98
N ARG A 99 -0.54 -5.50 8.35
CA ARG A 99 -1.09 -4.26 7.82
C ARG A 99 -0.14 -3.68 6.81
N LEU A 100 -0.56 -3.70 5.55
CA LEU A 100 0.12 -3.04 4.45
C LEU A 100 -0.51 -1.66 4.26
N GLY A 101 0.31 -0.61 4.29
CA GLY A 101 -0.13 0.76 4.01
C GLY A 101 -0.27 1.65 5.25
N THR A 102 -1.28 2.52 5.23
CA THR A 102 -1.51 3.60 6.18
C THR A 102 -2.79 3.33 6.99
N GLU A 103 -2.70 3.36 8.31
CA GLU A 103 -3.83 3.13 9.24
C GLU A 103 -4.08 4.36 10.11
N VAL A 104 -5.34 4.75 10.24
CA VAL A 104 -5.77 5.77 11.19
C VAL A 104 -6.13 5.10 12.51
N VAL A 105 -5.35 5.37 13.54
CA VAL A 105 -5.68 5.00 14.92
C VAL A 105 -6.17 6.24 15.67
N SER A 106 -7.16 6.06 16.52
CA SER A 106 -7.62 7.09 17.45
C SER A 106 -7.85 6.45 18.80
N ASP A 107 -7.76 7.23 19.86
CA ASP A 107 -8.30 6.85 21.16
C ASP A 107 -9.83 6.69 21.09
N ASP A 108 -10.39 6.09 22.15
CA ASP A 108 -11.83 5.82 22.26
C ASP A 108 -12.65 7.12 22.37
N GLU A 109 -12.05 8.18 22.92
CA GLU A 109 -12.66 9.51 23.07
C GLU A 109 -12.45 10.40 21.83
N GLY A 110 -11.64 9.98 20.86
CA GLY A 110 -11.33 10.74 19.64
C GLY A 110 -10.49 12.00 19.86
N THR A 111 -9.89 12.19 21.04
CA THR A 111 -9.08 13.36 21.36
C THR A 111 -7.71 13.36 20.69
N VAL A 112 -7.19 12.17 20.36
CA VAL A 112 -5.90 11.99 19.71
C VAL A 112 -6.05 10.99 18.57
N ALA A 113 -5.61 11.40 17.38
CA ALA A 113 -5.49 10.50 16.25
C ALA A 113 -4.07 10.50 15.69
N ALA A 114 -3.60 9.31 15.35
CA ALA A 114 -2.33 9.10 14.71
C ALA A 114 -2.52 8.30 13.42
N LEU A 115 -1.69 8.63 12.45
CA LEU A 115 -1.60 7.91 11.20
C LEU A 115 -0.34 7.05 11.26
N LEU A 116 -0.53 5.73 11.25
CA LEU A 116 0.52 4.74 11.36
C LEU A 116 0.76 4.09 10.00
N GLY A 117 2.03 3.93 9.61
CA GLY A 117 2.41 3.21 8.41
C GLY A 117 3.07 4.10 7.35
N ALA A 118 2.96 3.71 6.08
CA ALA A 118 3.59 4.45 4.99
C ALA A 118 2.99 5.86 4.88
N SER A 119 3.82 6.85 4.54
CA SER A 119 3.32 8.19 4.23
C SER A 119 2.31 8.09 3.10
N PRO A 120 1.08 8.58 3.27
CA PRO A 120 0.07 8.50 2.23
C PRO A 120 0.52 9.32 1.03
N GLY A 121 0.44 8.73 -0.16
CA GLY A 121 0.61 9.46 -1.41
C GLY A 121 -0.59 10.34 -1.70
N ALA A 122 -0.51 11.18 -2.73
CA ALA A 122 -1.61 12.08 -3.12
C ALA A 122 -2.94 11.33 -3.32
N SER A 123 -2.90 10.11 -3.88
CA SER A 123 -4.06 9.27 -4.15
C SER A 123 -4.72 8.68 -2.89
N THR A 124 -4.01 8.60 -1.76
CA THR A 124 -4.51 7.98 -0.53
C THR A 124 -4.74 8.98 0.60
N ALA A 125 -4.11 10.15 0.56
CA ALA A 125 -4.23 11.17 1.61
C ALA A 125 -5.67 11.67 1.79
N ALA A 126 -6.35 12.04 0.70
CA ALA A 126 -7.73 12.54 0.76
C ALA A 126 -8.73 11.54 1.41
N PRO A 127 -8.84 10.28 0.94
CA PRO A 127 -9.76 9.32 1.55
C PRO A 127 -9.39 8.99 3.01
N ILE A 128 -8.11 8.97 3.36
CA ILE A 128 -7.66 8.75 4.75
C ILE A 128 -8.09 9.91 5.66
N MET A 129 -7.94 11.15 5.19
CA MET A 129 -8.38 12.33 5.95
C MET A 129 -9.90 12.35 6.14
N LEU A 130 -10.68 11.94 5.15
CA LEU A 130 -12.13 11.79 5.30
C LEU A 130 -12.49 10.76 6.37
N GLN A 131 -11.87 9.58 6.34
CA GLN A 131 -12.09 8.55 7.36
C GLN A 131 -11.71 9.04 8.76
N LEU A 132 -10.61 9.78 8.88
CA LEU A 132 -10.20 10.40 10.13
C LEU A 132 -11.28 11.37 10.64
N MET A 133 -11.79 12.24 9.76
CA MET A 133 -12.83 13.21 10.11
C MET A 133 -14.11 12.51 10.56
N GLU A 134 -14.53 11.45 9.86
CA GLU A 134 -15.72 10.66 10.20
C GLU A 134 -15.60 9.97 11.57
N LYS A 135 -14.39 9.58 11.95
CA LYS A 135 -14.12 8.90 13.22
C LYS A 135 -13.99 9.88 14.39
N VAL A 136 -13.19 10.92 14.22
CA VAL A 136 -12.80 11.86 15.29
C VAL A 136 -13.79 13.02 15.42
N PHE A 137 -14.26 13.56 14.30
CA PHE A 137 -15.14 14.72 14.25
C PHE A 137 -16.57 14.33 13.86
N LYS A 138 -17.01 13.14 14.26
CA LYS A 138 -18.29 12.55 13.86
C LYS A 138 -19.47 13.52 13.94
N ASP A 139 -19.61 14.23 15.05
CA ASP A 139 -20.72 15.18 15.25
C ASP A 139 -20.64 16.37 14.30
N LYS A 140 -19.42 16.85 14.01
CA LYS A 140 -19.19 17.91 13.03
C LYS A 140 -19.46 17.42 11.63
N VAL A 141 -18.94 16.25 11.23
CA VAL A 141 -19.18 15.65 9.91
C VAL A 141 -20.68 15.42 9.68
N ASN A 142 -21.45 15.05 10.71
CA ASN A 142 -22.90 14.88 10.60
C ASN A 142 -23.69 16.21 10.63
N SER A 143 -23.03 17.34 10.89
CA SER A 143 -23.69 18.64 10.88
C SER A 143 -24.05 19.07 9.45
N PRO A 144 -25.19 19.78 9.26
CA PRO A 144 -25.59 20.26 7.94
C PRO A 144 -24.53 21.15 7.26
N GLU A 145 -23.83 21.97 8.06
CA GLU A 145 -22.79 22.88 7.57
C GLU A 145 -21.62 22.12 6.93
N TRP A 146 -21.09 21.10 7.63
CA TRP A 146 -19.98 20.31 7.11
C TRP A 146 -20.42 19.38 5.99
N GLN A 147 -21.61 18.80 6.06
CA GLN A 147 -22.16 18.03 4.94
C GLN A 147 -22.25 18.87 3.65
N ALA A 148 -22.71 20.12 3.76
CA ALA A 148 -22.74 21.04 2.63
C ALA A 148 -21.32 21.33 2.11
N LYS A 149 -20.35 21.58 3.01
CA LYS A 149 -18.98 21.88 2.62
C LYS A 149 -18.27 20.67 2.00
N LEU A 150 -18.44 19.48 2.56
CA LEU A 150 -17.86 18.23 2.07
C LEU A 150 -18.39 17.91 0.67
N LYS A 151 -19.70 18.04 0.43
CA LYS A 151 -20.30 17.84 -0.89
C LYS A 151 -19.90 18.92 -1.90
N ALA A 152 -19.58 20.12 -1.45
CA ALA A 152 -19.05 21.16 -2.33
C ALA A 152 -17.61 20.87 -2.79
N ILE A 153 -16.78 20.28 -1.93
CA ILE A 153 -15.39 19.91 -2.27
C ILE A 153 -15.34 18.57 -3.01
N ILE A 154 -16.19 17.63 -2.60
CA ILE A 154 -16.25 16.25 -3.09
C ILE A 154 -17.72 15.95 -3.45
N PRO A 155 -18.14 16.25 -4.68
CA PRO A 155 -19.54 16.08 -5.11
C PRO A 155 -20.09 14.66 -4.91
N THR A 156 -19.21 13.66 -4.97
CA THR A 156 -19.54 12.24 -4.80
C THR A 156 -19.51 11.76 -3.34
N TYR A 157 -19.32 12.66 -2.37
CA TYR A 157 -19.23 12.29 -0.96
C TYR A 157 -20.53 11.62 -0.46
N GLY A 158 -20.39 10.39 0.06
CA GLY A 158 -21.50 9.53 0.49
C GLY A 158 -22.14 8.69 -0.61
N ILE A 159 -21.66 8.77 -1.85
CA ILE A 159 -22.14 7.97 -2.99
C ILE A 159 -21.15 6.84 -3.26
N ARG A 160 -21.64 5.60 -3.35
CA ARG A 160 -20.84 4.48 -3.87
C ARG A 160 -20.76 4.59 -5.39
N LEU A 161 -19.56 4.86 -5.90
CA LEU A 161 -19.27 4.87 -7.34
C LEU A 161 -19.14 3.46 -7.91
N ASP A 162 -18.66 2.50 -7.11
CA ASP A 162 -18.56 1.10 -7.51
C ASP A 162 -19.91 0.55 -7.99
N GLY A 163 -19.95 0.12 -9.25
CA GLY A 163 -21.16 -0.40 -9.88
C GLY A 163 -22.19 0.66 -10.28
N ASN A 164 -21.83 1.95 -10.26
CA ASN A 164 -22.68 3.04 -10.73
C ASN A 164 -22.01 3.82 -11.88
N PRO A 165 -22.07 3.30 -13.12
CA PRO A 165 -21.42 3.91 -14.28
C PRO A 165 -21.87 5.36 -14.53
N ALA A 166 -23.14 5.68 -14.27
CA ALA A 166 -23.66 7.02 -14.48
C ALA A 166 -23.03 8.06 -13.54
N GLU A 167 -22.79 7.70 -12.27
CA GLU A 167 -22.13 8.60 -11.32
C GLU A 167 -20.62 8.69 -11.55
N ILE A 168 -19.98 7.61 -12.02
CA ILE A 168 -18.58 7.64 -12.48
C ILE A 168 -18.44 8.60 -13.66
N GLU A 169 -19.30 8.48 -14.67
CA GLU A 169 -19.31 9.31 -15.87
C GLU A 169 -19.44 10.80 -15.52
N LYS A 170 -20.39 11.14 -14.64
CA LYS A 170 -20.57 12.51 -14.15
C LYS A 170 -19.34 13.03 -13.42
N ALA A 171 -18.74 12.20 -12.55
CA ALA A 171 -17.55 12.60 -11.78
C ALA A 171 -16.34 12.82 -12.69
N LEU A 172 -16.13 11.97 -13.70
CA LEU A 172 -15.05 12.10 -14.67
C LEU A 172 -15.26 13.32 -15.57
N ALA A 173 -16.47 13.55 -16.07
CA ALA A 173 -16.81 14.72 -16.87
C ALA A 173 -16.56 16.02 -16.09
N TRP A 174 -17.05 16.11 -14.86
CA TRP A 174 -16.84 17.28 -14.00
C TRP A 174 -15.36 17.50 -13.68
N THR A 175 -14.63 16.43 -13.32
CA THR A 175 -13.20 16.54 -13.01
C THR A 175 -12.41 17.00 -14.23
N SER A 176 -12.76 16.51 -15.42
CA SER A 176 -12.12 16.90 -16.66
C SER A 176 -12.41 18.36 -17.02
N GLU A 177 -13.63 18.84 -16.80
CA GLU A 177 -13.98 20.26 -16.97
C GLU A 177 -13.13 21.15 -16.05
N VAL A 178 -13.06 20.82 -14.75
CA VAL A 178 -12.29 21.58 -13.75
C VAL A 178 -10.79 21.57 -14.03
N LEU A 179 -10.26 20.47 -14.58
CA LEU A 179 -8.84 20.32 -14.92
C LEU A 179 -8.51 20.75 -16.36
N GLU A 180 -9.49 21.29 -17.09
CA GLU A 180 -9.36 21.70 -18.49
C GLU A 180 -8.87 20.56 -19.42
N LEU A 181 -9.27 19.32 -19.10
CA LEU A 181 -8.96 18.13 -19.87
C LEU A 181 -10.06 17.85 -20.90
N LYS A 182 -9.67 17.28 -22.04
CA LYS A 182 -10.64 16.75 -23.01
C LYS A 182 -11.24 15.47 -22.43
N TYR A 183 -12.53 15.52 -22.17
CA TYR A 183 -13.31 14.34 -21.78
C TYR A 183 -14.02 13.76 -22.99
N GLU A 184 -13.68 12.53 -23.36
CA GLU A 184 -14.46 11.74 -24.28
C GLU A 184 -15.23 10.71 -23.45
N PRO A 185 -16.57 10.72 -23.49
CA PRO A 185 -17.37 9.71 -22.82
C PRO A 185 -16.91 8.32 -23.24
N ALA A 186 -16.77 7.40 -22.29
CA ALA A 186 -16.43 6.04 -22.63
C ALA A 186 -17.48 5.50 -23.62
N GLY A 187 -17.06 5.23 -24.86
CA GLY A 187 -17.84 4.43 -25.80
C GLY A 187 -18.15 3.06 -25.19
N ALA A 188 -19.11 2.34 -25.78
CA ALA A 188 -19.48 0.99 -25.36
C ALA A 188 -18.21 0.20 -25.03
N VAL A 189 -18.14 -0.30 -23.79
CA VAL A 189 -16.97 -0.97 -23.20
C VAL A 189 -16.38 -1.91 -24.24
N ASP A 190 -15.18 -1.61 -24.74
CA ASP A 190 -14.45 -2.58 -25.54
C ASP A 190 -14.35 -3.85 -24.72
N GLU A 191 -14.69 -5.00 -25.30
CA GLU A 191 -14.46 -6.29 -24.66
C GLU A 191 -13.01 -6.31 -24.20
N VAL A 192 -12.80 -6.32 -22.87
CA VAL A 192 -11.46 -6.38 -22.28
C VAL A 192 -10.77 -7.56 -22.96
N PRO A 193 -9.70 -7.34 -23.74
CA PRO A 193 -8.98 -8.44 -24.34
C PRO A 193 -8.56 -9.33 -23.19
N GLN A 194 -9.05 -10.57 -23.17
CA GLN A 194 -8.53 -11.55 -22.22
C GLN A 194 -7.03 -11.62 -22.49
N ALA A 195 -6.24 -11.11 -21.54
CA ALA A 195 -4.82 -11.29 -21.59
C ALA A 195 -4.57 -12.80 -21.57
N GLU A 196 -4.20 -13.37 -22.72
CA GLU A 196 -3.60 -14.69 -22.77
C GLU A 196 -2.26 -14.57 -22.04
N LEU A 197 -2.32 -14.82 -20.72
CA LEU A 197 -1.13 -15.03 -19.92
C LEU A 197 -0.46 -16.29 -20.49
N LYS A 198 0.53 -16.09 -21.36
CA LYS A 198 1.47 -17.17 -21.69
C LYS A 198 2.01 -17.69 -20.35
N PRO A 199 1.80 -18.97 -20.02
CA PRO A 199 2.35 -19.52 -18.81
C PRO A 199 3.86 -19.36 -18.87
N LEU A 200 4.42 -18.68 -17.87
CA LEU A 200 5.85 -18.65 -17.63
C LEU A 200 6.32 -20.10 -17.59
N SER A 201 7.08 -20.53 -18.59
CA SER A 201 7.70 -21.84 -18.58
C SER A 201 8.72 -21.87 -17.44
N GLY A 202 8.31 -22.44 -16.31
CA GLY A 202 9.20 -22.92 -15.26
C GLY A 202 9.64 -21.93 -14.19
N GLY A 203 8.79 -20.99 -13.76
CA GLY A 203 9.04 -20.17 -12.55
C GLY A 203 7.82 -20.13 -11.65
N LYS A 204 7.96 -20.45 -10.35
CA LYS A 204 6.88 -20.29 -9.36
C LYS A 204 6.35 -18.85 -9.41
N PRO A 205 5.02 -18.65 -9.33
CA PRO A 205 4.41 -17.32 -9.45
C PRO A 205 5.04 -16.37 -8.44
N MET A 206 5.65 -15.29 -8.92
CA MET A 206 6.03 -14.17 -8.06
C MET A 206 4.75 -13.53 -7.55
N ALA A 207 4.65 -13.37 -6.24
CA ALA A 207 3.59 -12.60 -5.61
C ALA A 207 3.67 -11.16 -6.15
N ASP A 208 2.55 -10.71 -6.71
CA ASP A 208 2.37 -9.34 -7.19
C ASP A 208 2.28 -8.43 -5.96
N ILE A 209 3.44 -7.99 -5.48
CA ILE A 209 3.57 -7.05 -4.35
C ILE A 209 3.75 -5.67 -5.00
N ALA A 210 2.63 -5.08 -5.43
CA ALA A 210 2.58 -3.66 -5.73
C ALA A 210 2.93 -2.88 -4.44
N LEU A 211 3.96 -2.04 -4.56
CA LEU A 211 4.55 -1.20 -3.51
C LEU A 211 3.92 0.20 -3.50
#